data_AF-A0A933CT24-F1
#
_entry.id   AF-A0A933CT24-F1
#
_cell.length_a   1.000
_cell.length_b   1.000
_cell.length_c   1.000
_cell.angle_alpha   90.00
_cell.angle_beta   90.00
_cell.angle_gamma   90.00
#
_symmetry.space_group_name_H-M   'P 1'
#
loop_
_entity.id
_entity.type
_entity.pdbx_description
1 polymer ?
#
loop_
_entity_poly.entity_id
_entity_poly.type
_entity_poly.pdbx_seq_one_letter_code
_entity_poly.pdbx_strand_id
1 'polypeptide(L)'
;MSELAYHDFRSFIEKAKKISDYRLIEDADWDGEIGALVESTAELVPQPPMLLFDKVKGYPAGFRVCSLPYAAYKRVALALGLPTDKPKLE
;
A
#
# COMPACT_ATOMS: atom_id res chain seq x y z
N MET A 1 21.61 6.90 -12.10
CA MET A 1 20.25 6.74 -11.52
C MET A 1 20.27 7.46 -10.19
N SER A 2 19.28 8.30 -9.88
CA SER A 2 19.14 8.83 -8.52
C SER A 2 18.97 7.67 -7.54
N GLU A 3 19.56 7.79 -6.36
CA GLU A 3 19.37 6.83 -5.27
C GLU A 3 17.88 6.74 -4.91
N LEU A 4 17.37 5.52 -4.70
CA LEU A 4 15.99 5.32 -4.29
C LEU A 4 15.79 5.88 -2.89
N ALA A 5 14.63 6.50 -2.63
CA ALA A 5 14.30 7.07 -1.32
C ALA A 5 14.07 6.01 -0.22
N TYR A 6 14.23 4.73 -0.53
CA TYR A 6 14.04 3.57 0.33
C TYR A 6 15.06 2.48 -0.03
N HIS A 7 15.37 1.59 0.90
CA HIS A 7 16.37 0.52 0.72
C HIS A 7 15.77 -0.88 0.91
N ASP A 8 14.54 -0.97 1.38
CA ASP A 8 13.79 -2.21 1.55
C ASP A 8 12.27 -1.93 1.47
N PHE A 9 11.46 -2.99 1.55
CA PHE A 9 10.02 -2.84 1.48
C PHE A 9 9.42 -2.14 2.72
N ARG A 10 10.08 -2.23 3.89
CA ARG A 10 9.61 -1.58 5.11
C ARG A 10 9.74 -0.06 5.00
N SER A 11 10.92 0.40 4.59
CA SER A 11 11.21 1.81 4.32
C SER A 11 10.39 2.32 3.14
N PHE A 12 10.11 1.50 2.12
CA PHE A 12 9.14 1.84 1.07
C PHE A 12 7.75 2.16 1.65
N ILE A 13 7.19 1.27 2.49
CA ILE A 13 5.88 1.49 3.13
C ILE A 13 5.86 2.80 3.91
N GLU A 14 6.90 3.09 4.69
CA GLU A 14 6.98 4.32 5.48
C GLU A 14 7.09 5.58 4.62
N LYS A 15 7.71 5.51 3.45
CA LYS A 15 7.74 6.60 2.47
C LYS A 15 6.40 6.73 1.75
N ALA A 16 5.78 5.62 1.36
CA ALA A 16 4.49 5.58 0.68
C ALA A 16 3.35 6.20 1.51
N LYS A 17 3.35 5.97 2.83
CA LYS A 17 2.42 6.60 3.79
C LYS A 17 2.47 8.13 3.79
N LYS A 18 3.61 8.74 3.41
CA LYS A 18 3.79 10.19 3.42
C LYS A 18 3.29 10.88 2.17
N ILE A 19 3.13 10.13 1.07
CA ILE A 19 2.86 10.69 -0.27
C ILE A 19 1.50 10.27 -0.83
N SER A 20 0.82 9.30 -0.20
CA SER A 20 -0.49 8.80 -0.63
C SER A 20 -1.28 8.21 0.53
N ASP A 21 -2.59 8.06 0.35
CA ASP A 21 -3.46 7.49 1.36
C ASP A 21 -3.12 6.02 1.67
N TYR A 22 -3.35 5.64 2.93
CA TYR A 22 -3.29 4.28 3.41
C TYR A 22 -4.41 4.02 4.43
N ARG A 23 -4.69 2.73 4.68
CA ARG A 23 -5.59 2.27 5.74
C ARG A 23 -4.92 1.15 6.51
N LEU A 24 -4.97 1.24 7.83
CA LEU A 24 -4.64 0.15 8.74
C LEU A 24 -5.95 -0.54 9.13
N ILE A 25 -6.02 -1.84 8.93
CA ILE A 25 -7.19 -2.69 9.22
C ILE A 25 -6.71 -3.77 10.18
N GLU A 26 -7.33 -3.85 11.34
CA GLU A 26 -7.02 -4.87 12.34
C GLU A 26 -8.13 -5.93 12.39
N ASP A 27 -7.78 -7.15 12.82
CA ASP A 27 -8.74 -8.24 13.07
C ASP A 27 -9.52 -8.72 11.83
N ALA A 28 -8.99 -8.46 10.62
CA ALA A 28 -9.58 -8.97 9.38
C ALA A 28 -9.43 -10.50 9.27
N ASP A 29 -10.44 -11.14 8.70
CA ASP A 29 -10.42 -12.56 8.33
C ASP A 29 -9.64 -12.77 7.03
N TRP A 30 -8.74 -13.73 7.05
CA TRP A 30 -7.98 -14.09 5.85
C TRP A 30 -8.86 -14.84 4.84
N ASP A 31 -9.92 -15.51 5.32
CA ASP A 31 -10.85 -16.24 4.46
C ASP A 31 -11.93 -15.30 3.91
N GLY A 32 -11.77 -14.91 2.66
CA GLY A 32 -12.71 -14.07 1.91
C GLY A 32 -12.65 -12.57 2.23
N GLU A 33 -12.56 -12.15 3.50
CA GLU A 33 -12.67 -10.74 3.89
C GLU A 33 -11.51 -9.87 3.36
N ILE A 34 -10.25 -10.27 3.59
CA ILE A 34 -9.09 -9.52 3.05
C ILE A 34 -9.17 -9.42 1.52
N GLY A 35 -9.49 -10.52 0.83
CA GLY A 35 -9.60 -10.53 -0.63
C GLY A 35 -10.69 -9.59 -1.15
N ALA A 36 -11.89 -9.65 -0.55
CA ALA A 36 -13.02 -8.81 -0.92
C ALA A 36 -12.74 -7.32 -0.71
N LEU A 37 -12.07 -6.96 0.40
CA LEU A 37 -11.66 -5.58 0.68
C LEU A 37 -10.63 -5.09 -0.34
N VAL A 38 -9.66 -5.93 -0.70
CA VAL A 38 -8.63 -5.59 -1.70
C VAL A 38 -9.27 -5.35 -3.07
N GLU A 39 -10.09 -6.29 -3.55
CA GLU A 39 -10.71 -6.22 -4.87
C GLU A 39 -11.66 -5.03 -4.98
N SER A 40 -12.58 -4.89 -4.02
CA SER A 40 -13.55 -3.79 -4.02
C SER A 40 -12.87 -2.44 -3.96
N THR A 41 -11.79 -2.32 -3.18
CA THR A 41 -11.02 -1.07 -3.09
C THR A 41 -10.28 -0.77 -4.39
N ALA A 42 -9.68 -1.78 -5.03
CA ALA A 42 -8.95 -1.61 -6.29
C ALA A 42 -9.87 -1.17 -7.43
N GLU A 43 -11.06 -1.76 -7.52
CA GLU A 43 -12.02 -1.49 -8.60
C GLU A 43 -12.78 -0.17 -8.40
N LEU A 44 -13.22 0.13 -7.18
CA LEU A 44 -14.16 1.23 -6.93
C LEU A 44 -13.49 2.57 -6.61
N VAL A 45 -12.19 2.56 -6.26
CA VAL A 45 -11.48 3.78 -5.84
C VAL A 45 -10.43 4.16 -6.88
N PRO A 46 -10.53 5.32 -7.57
CA PRO A 46 -9.60 5.70 -8.64
C PRO A 46 -8.13 5.83 -8.25
N GLN A 47 -7.83 6.10 -6.98
CA GLN A 47 -6.49 6.13 -6.39
C GLN A 47 -6.56 5.42 -5.04
N PRO A 48 -6.64 4.08 -5.03
CA PRO A 48 -6.95 3.33 -3.84
C PRO A 48 -5.88 3.52 -2.77
N PRO A 49 -6.26 3.58 -1.48
CA PRO A 49 -5.28 3.59 -0.40
C PRO A 49 -4.46 2.29 -0.40
N MET A 50 -3.22 2.37 0.08
CA MET A 50 -2.48 1.16 0.43
C MET A 50 -3.15 0.51 1.65
N LEU A 51 -3.46 -0.78 1.57
CA LEU A 51 -4.12 -1.50 2.66
C LEU A 51 -3.08 -2.26 3.47
N LEU A 52 -3.03 -1.98 4.77
CA LEU A 52 -2.18 -2.68 5.73
C LEU A 52 -3.07 -3.44 6.69
N PHE A 53 -3.03 -4.76 6.62
CA PHE A 53 -3.75 -5.64 7.54
C PHE A 53 -2.79 -6.09 8.63
N ASP A 54 -3.20 -5.85 9.88
CA ASP A 54 -2.49 -6.29 11.09
C ASP A 54 -3.41 -7.14 11.95
N LYS A 55 -2.85 -7.92 12.89
CA LYS A 55 -3.60 -8.82 13.77
C LYS A 55 -4.62 -9.70 13.00
N VAL A 56 -4.17 -10.33 11.91
CA VAL A 56 -5.03 -11.17 11.06
C VAL A 56 -5.60 -12.34 11.89
N LYS A 57 -6.91 -12.58 11.80
CA LYS A 57 -7.59 -13.64 12.57
C LYS A 57 -6.91 -14.99 12.37
N GLY A 58 -6.67 -15.69 13.48
CA GLY A 58 -6.03 -17.02 13.46
C GLY A 58 -4.50 -17.01 13.33
N TYR A 59 -3.87 -15.83 13.16
CA TYR A 59 -2.40 -15.70 13.10
C TYR A 59 -1.85 -14.94 14.31
N PRO A 60 -0.61 -15.25 14.76
CA PRO A 60 0.04 -14.46 15.81
C PRO A 60 0.23 -12.99 15.43
N ALA A 61 0.21 -12.10 16.42
CA ALA A 61 0.50 -10.69 16.20
C ALA A 61 1.90 -10.50 15.59
N GLY A 62 2.01 -9.58 14.62
CA GLY A 62 3.23 -9.34 13.85
C GLY A 62 3.24 -9.99 12.46
N PHE A 63 2.39 -11.00 12.21
CA PHE A 63 2.08 -11.49 10.87
C PHE A 63 1.06 -10.55 10.21
N ARG A 64 1.44 -9.96 9.08
CA ARG A 64 0.73 -8.83 8.46
C ARG A 64 0.67 -8.96 6.95
N VAL A 65 -0.33 -8.34 6.34
CA VAL A 65 -0.50 -8.30 4.89
C VAL A 65 -0.46 -6.85 4.41
N CYS A 66 0.28 -6.59 3.34
CA CYS A 66 0.25 -5.32 2.62
C CYS A 66 -0.33 -5.54 1.24
N SER A 67 -1.42 -4.85 0.92
CA SER A 67 -2.10 -4.94 -0.37
C SER A 67 -2.21 -3.58 -1.04
N LEU A 68 -2.34 -3.59 -2.37
CA LEU A 68 -2.38 -2.40 -3.21
C LEU A 68 -1.19 -1.42 -3.04
N PRO A 69 0.06 -1.89 -2.80
CA PRO A 69 1.20 -0.99 -2.60
C PRO A 69 1.49 -0.11 -3.83
N TYR A 70 1.15 -0.58 -5.04
CA TYR A 70 1.42 0.12 -6.30
C TYR A 70 0.18 0.56 -7.07
N ALA A 71 -0.98 0.62 -6.39
CA ALA A 71 -2.24 0.92 -7.07
C ALA A 71 -2.55 2.43 -7.21
N ALA A 72 -1.73 3.31 -6.61
CA ALA A 72 -1.81 4.76 -6.78
C ALA A 72 -0.55 5.32 -7.46
N TYR A 73 -0.70 6.30 -8.37
CA TYR A 73 0.39 6.75 -9.24
C TYR A 73 1.58 7.30 -8.45
N LYS A 74 1.34 8.01 -7.34
CA LYS A 74 2.41 8.52 -6.48
C LYS A 74 3.26 7.40 -5.86
N ARG A 75 2.63 6.28 -5.50
CA ARG A 75 3.37 5.11 -4.97
C ARG A 75 4.15 4.39 -6.06
N VAL A 76 3.63 4.35 -7.30
CA VAL A 76 4.37 3.84 -8.47
C VAL A 76 5.57 4.73 -8.76
N ALA A 77 5.40 6.06 -8.73
CA ALA A 77 6.49 7.01 -8.91
C ALA A 77 7.60 6.81 -7.86
N LEU A 78 7.23 6.68 -6.58
CA LEU A 78 8.16 6.34 -5.51
C LEU A 78 8.92 5.03 -5.80
N ALA A 79 8.19 3.97 -6.17
CA ALA A 79 8.77 2.65 -6.44
C ALA A 79 9.76 2.65 -7.62
N LEU A 80 9.58 3.58 -8.57
CA LEU A 80 10.42 3.71 -9.76
C LEU A 80 11.48 4.81 -9.63
N GLY A 81 11.59 5.47 -8.46
CA GLY A 81 12.53 6.57 -8.26
C GLY A 81 12.21 7.84 -9.05
N LEU A 82 10.94 8.03 -9.42
CA LEU A 82 10.44 9.21 -10.11
C LEU A 82 10.00 10.31 -9.12
N PRO A 83 9.91 11.58 -9.56
CA PRO A 83 9.33 12.66 -8.76
C PRO A 83 7.90 12.31 -8.29
N THR A 84 7.61 12.53 -7.00
CA THR A 84 6.31 12.17 -6.38
C THR A 84 5.36 13.35 -6.21
N ASP A 85 5.84 14.55 -6.53
CA ASP A 85 5.17 15.84 -6.48
C ASP A 85 4.60 16.29 -7.85
N LYS A 86 4.85 15.50 -8.91
CA LYS A 86 4.33 15.77 -10.25
C LYS A 86 2.92 15.19 -10.50
N PRO A 87 2.13 15.80 -11.40
CA PRO A 87 0.91 15.19 -11.93
C PRO A 87 1.20 13.86 -12.65
N LYS A 88 0.19 12.98 -12.77
CA LYS A 88 0.31 11.65 -13.42
C LYS A 88 0.82 11.69 -14.87
N LEU A 89 0.60 12.79 -15.58
CA LEU A 89 0.88 12.93 -17.02
C LEU A 89 2.16 13.75 -17.33
N GLU A 90 2.92 14.16 -16.30
CA GLU A 90 4.17 14.95 -16.42
C GLU A 90 5.39 14.20 -15.86
#